data_AF-A0A246S890-F1
#
_entry.id   AF-A0A246S890-F1
#
_cell.length_a   1.000
_cell.length_b   1.000
_cell.length_c   1.000
_cell.angle_alpha   90.00
_cell.angle_beta   90.00
_cell.angle_gamma   90.00
#
_symmetry.space_group_name_H-M   'P 1'
#
loop_
_entity.id
_entity.type
_entity.pdbx_description
1 polymer ?
#
loop_
_entity_poly.entity_id
_entity_poly.type
_entity_poly.pdbx_seq_one_letter_code
_entity_poly.pdbx_strand_id
1 'polypeptide(L)'
;MSDIVADLLRLSEDPNADARSRRRQTMDRLVQALLAMADSEFGPEDAQSRQSILHLTTIIRDMTERIAEADDATFSAIVREAAMLIRSLERRRADAARFTVH
;
A
#
# COMPACT_ATOMS: atom_id res chain seq x y z
N MET A 1 -4.25 12.86 -9.44
CA MET A 1 -4.10 11.88 -8.34
C MET A 1 -2.73 11.26 -8.52
N SER A 2 -1.81 11.43 -7.57
CA SER A 2 -0.46 10.84 -7.68
C SER A 2 -0.62 9.32 -7.76
N ASP A 3 0.05 8.67 -8.71
CA ASP A 3 0.01 7.22 -8.85
C ASP A 3 0.79 6.62 -7.66
N ILE A 4 0.04 6.14 -6.67
CA ILE A 4 0.58 5.58 -5.42
C ILE A 4 1.55 4.43 -5.72
N VAL A 5 1.28 3.64 -6.76
CA VAL A 5 2.16 2.54 -7.17
C VAL A 5 3.46 3.09 -7.73
N ALA A 6 3.40 4.10 -8.59
CA ALA A 6 4.61 4.75 -9.10
C ALA A 6 5.42 5.41 -7.98
N ASP A 7 4.76 6.05 -7.01
CA ASP A 7 5.40 6.64 -5.83
C ASP A 7 6.14 5.59 -4.99
N LEU A 8 5.51 4.44 -4.73
CA LEU A 8 6.11 3.34 -3.97
C LEU A 8 7.33 2.76 -4.66
N LEU A 9 7.23 2.49 -5.97
CA LEU A 9 8.33 1.96 -6.76
C LEU A 9 9.51 2.94 -6.80
N ARG A 10 9.24 4.22 -7.07
CA ARG A 10 10.26 5.27 -7.11
C ARG A 10 11.00 5.41 -5.78
N LEU A 11 10.29 5.37 -4.66
CA LEU A 11 10.92 5.41 -3.34
C LEU A 11 11.75 4.16 -3.08
N SER A 12 11.27 2.98 -3.48
CA SER A 12 12.00 1.72 -3.24
C SER A 12 13.30 1.61 -4.04
N GLU A 13 13.37 2.25 -5.19
CA GLU A 13 14.49 2.21 -6.14
C GLU A 13 15.47 3.38 -5.99
N ASP A 14 15.25 4.30 -5.04
CA ASP A 14 16.11 5.48 -4.85
C ASP A 14 17.56 5.07 -4.50
N PRO A 15 18.53 5.28 -5.42
CA PRO A 15 19.91 4.87 -5.21
C PRO A 15 20.66 5.80 -4.25
N ASN A 16 20.12 6.99 -3.94
CA ASN A 16 20.79 8.01 -3.15
C ASN A 16 20.42 7.95 -1.66
N ALA A 17 19.38 7.21 -1.30
CA ALA A 17 18.94 7.05 0.08
C ALA A 17 19.68 5.88 0.77
N ASP A 18 20.00 6.06 2.05
CA ASP A 18 20.41 4.96 2.92
C ASP A 18 19.37 3.84 2.87
N ALA A 19 19.81 2.59 2.76
CA ALA A 19 18.92 1.46 2.50
C ALA A 19 17.85 1.30 3.59
N ARG A 20 18.21 1.45 4.87
CA ARG A 20 17.25 1.36 5.99
C ARG A 20 16.23 2.51 5.92
N SER A 21 16.73 3.72 5.67
CA SER A 21 15.91 4.93 5.59
C SER A 21 14.93 4.88 4.40
N ARG A 22 15.41 4.42 3.24
CA ARG A 22 14.61 4.18 2.03
C ARG A 22 13.47 3.21 2.31
N ARG A 23 13.79 2.04 2.87
CA ARG A 23 12.81 1.00 3.18
C ARG A 23 11.74 1.52 4.13
N ARG A 24 12.14 2.23 5.19
CA ARG A 24 11.21 2.82 6.15
C ARG A 24 10.26 3.82 5.49
N GLN A 25 10.79 4.71 4.65
CA GLN A 25 9.97 5.68 3.91
C GLN A 25 8.98 5.01 2.94
N THR A 26 9.41 3.97 2.22
CA THR A 26 8.51 3.20 1.35
C THR A 26 7.39 2.52 2.15
N MET A 27 7.72 1.90 3.28
CA MET A 27 6.71 1.25 4.14
C MET A 27 5.75 2.26 4.77
N ASP A 28 6.25 3.42 5.20
CA ASP A 28 5.40 4.50 5.71
C ASP A 28 4.43 5.02 4.63
N ARG A 29 4.90 5.17 3.39
CA ARG A 29 4.06 5.56 2.25
C ARG A 29 3.00 4.51 1.95
N LEU A 30 3.35 3.22 2.04
CA LEU A 30 2.43 2.10 1.86
C LEU A 30 1.33 2.10 2.93
N VAL A 31 1.69 2.27 4.20
CA VAL A 31 0.74 2.39 5.31
C VAL A 31 -0.22 3.55 5.09
N GLN A 32 0.28 4.72 4.68
CA GLN A 32 -0.56 5.90 4.39
C GLN A 32 -1.53 5.65 3.24
N ALA A 33 -1.09 4.96 2.18
CA ALA A 33 -1.95 4.60 1.06
C ALA A 33 -3.10 3.68 1.50
N LEU A 34 -2.80 2.64 2.27
CA LEU A 34 -3.80 1.69 2.74
C LEU A 34 -4.83 2.35 3.68
N LEU A 35 -4.41 3.26 4.56
CA LEU A 35 -5.32 4.05 5.39
C LEU A 35 -6.25 4.92 4.56
N ALA A 36 -5.71 5.65 3.58
CA ALA A 36 -6.51 6.48 2.69
C ALA A 36 -7.53 5.67 1.89
N MET A 37 -7.20 4.44 1.52
CA MET A 37 -8.13 3.52 0.85
C MET A 37 -9.26 3.08 1.81
N ALA A 38 -8.91 2.66 3.03
CA ALA A 38 -9.87 2.26 4.06
C ALA A 38 -10.86 3.38 4.43
N ASP A 39 -10.42 4.64 4.40
CA ASP A 39 -11.29 5.80 4.72
C ASP A 39 -12.20 6.21 3.56
N SER A 40 -11.96 5.67 2.36
CA SER A 40 -12.62 6.09 1.13
C SER A 40 -13.65 5.09 0.58
N GLU A 41 -13.82 3.96 1.27
CA GLU A 41 -14.84 2.95 1.00
C GLU A 41 -16.19 3.42 1.59
N PHE A 42 -17.20 3.57 0.72
CA PHE A 42 -18.52 4.12 1.06
C PHE A 42 -19.60 3.04 0.84
N GLY A 43 -19.74 2.13 1.80
CA GLY A 43 -20.84 1.17 1.80
C GLY A 43 -20.79 0.14 2.94
N PRO A 44 -21.93 -0.40 3.39
CA PRO A 44 -21.96 -1.48 4.39
C PRO A 44 -21.36 -2.80 3.87
N GLU A 45 -21.40 -3.07 2.56
CA GLU A 45 -20.67 -4.19 1.93
C GLU A 45 -19.16 -3.96 1.95
N ASP A 46 -18.72 -2.69 1.97
CA ASP A 46 -17.31 -2.34 2.06
C ASP A 46 -16.77 -2.34 3.49
N ALA A 47 -17.62 -2.50 4.52
CA ALA A 47 -17.16 -2.50 5.92
C ALA A 47 -16.19 -3.66 6.21
N GLN A 48 -16.41 -4.83 5.60
CA GLN A 48 -15.52 -5.99 5.73
C GLN A 48 -14.20 -5.79 4.96
N SER A 49 -14.27 -5.17 3.78
CA SER A 49 -13.09 -4.79 2.97
C SER A 49 -12.23 -3.78 3.73
N ARG A 50 -12.86 -2.73 4.27
CA ARG A 50 -12.23 -1.74 5.15
C ARG A 50 -11.56 -2.37 6.37
N GLN A 51 -12.24 -3.27 7.09
CA GLN A 51 -11.63 -3.97 8.23
C GLN A 51 -10.41 -4.79 7.80
N SER A 52 -10.47 -5.45 6.64
CA SER A 52 -9.36 -6.23 6.10
C SER A 52 -8.17 -5.34 5.72
N ILE A 53 -8.41 -4.16 5.13
CA ILE A 53 -7.37 -3.19 4.80
C ILE A 53 -6.73 -2.61 6.08
N LEU A 54 -7.53 -2.28 7.10
CA LEU A 54 -7.01 -1.80 8.39
C LEU A 54 -6.18 -2.86 9.12
N HIS A 55 -6.63 -4.13 9.08
CA HIS A 55 -5.88 -5.23 9.66
C HIS A 55 -4.53 -5.44 8.95
N LEU A 56 -4.52 -5.44 7.61
CA LEU A 56 -3.30 -5.52 6.82
C LEU A 56 -2.35 -4.33 7.10
N THR A 57 -2.90 -3.12 7.20
CA THR A 57 -2.14 -1.91 7.54
C THR A 57 -1.44 -2.06 8.89
N THR A 58 -2.13 -2.65 9.88
CA THR A 58 -1.59 -2.88 11.23
C THR A 58 -0.44 -3.89 11.18
N ILE A 59 -0.62 -5.02 10.48
CA ILE A 59 0.43 -6.03 10.29
C ILE A 59 1.66 -5.40 9.64
N ILE A 60 1.47 -4.65 8.56
CA ILE A 60 2.56 -4.01 7.83
C ILE A 60 3.31 -3.02 8.72
N ARG A 61 2.59 -2.18 9.48
CA ARG A 61 3.18 -1.22 10.41
C ARG A 61 4.04 -1.91 11.47
N ASP A 62 3.53 -2.99 12.06
CA ASP A 62 4.27 -3.77 13.08
C ASP A 62 5.51 -4.45 12.48
N MET A 63 5.46 -4.80 11.19
CA MET A 63 6.58 -5.43 10.48
C MET A 63 7.58 -4.43 9.89
N THR A 64 7.25 -3.14 9.79
CA THR A 64 8.09 -2.12 9.14
C THR A 64 9.53 -2.11 9.63
N GLU A 65 9.77 -2.29 10.93
CA GLU A 65 11.11 -2.29 11.50
C GLU A 65 11.93 -3.50 11.04
N ARG A 66 11.31 -4.68 10.96
CA ARG A 66 11.95 -5.91 10.45
C ARG A 66 12.16 -5.84 8.93
N ILE A 67 11.23 -5.23 8.21
CA ILE A 67 11.33 -5.02 6.76
C ILE A 67 12.43 -4.01 6.43
N ALA A 68 12.63 -2.98 7.27
CA ALA A 68 13.73 -2.03 7.09
C ALA A 68 15.11 -2.68 7.22
N GLU A 69 15.19 -3.83 7.91
CA GLU A 69 16.41 -4.63 8.10
C GLU A 69 16.56 -5.76 7.07
N ALA A 70 15.54 -6.02 6.24
CA ALA A 70 15.59 -7.04 5.21
C ALA A 70 16.66 -6.74 4.14
N ASP A 71 17.14 -7.77 3.46
CA ASP A 71 17.97 -7.60 2.27
C ASP A 71 17.16 -6.97 1.12
N ASP A 72 17.86 -6.38 0.15
CA ASP A 72 17.22 -5.64 -0.94
C ASP A 72 16.31 -6.52 -1.81
N ALA A 73 16.65 -7.78 -2.04
CA ALA A 73 15.82 -8.66 -2.86
C ALA A 73 14.50 -8.99 -2.16
N THR A 74 14.56 -9.32 -0.87
CA THR A 74 13.37 -9.54 -0.04
C THR A 74 12.51 -8.29 0.04
N PHE A 75 13.12 -7.12 0.27
CA PHE A 75 12.40 -5.86 0.34
C PHE A 75 11.70 -5.51 -0.99
N SER A 76 12.40 -5.59 -2.12
CA SER A 76 11.82 -5.31 -3.44
C SER A 76 10.68 -6.26 -3.80
N ALA A 77 10.75 -7.53 -3.40
CA ALA A 77 9.66 -8.49 -3.58
C ALA A 77 8.40 -8.06 -2.80
N ILE A 78 8.55 -7.68 -1.53
CA ILE A 78 7.45 -7.18 -0.69
C ILE A 78 6.81 -5.93 -1.31
N VAL A 79 7.61 -4.96 -1.76
CA VAL A 79 7.10 -3.73 -2.39
C VAL A 79 6.33 -4.04 -3.67
N ARG A 80 6.82 -4.97 -4.51
CA ARG A 80 6.11 -5.37 -5.74
C ARG A 80 4.77 -6.04 -5.45
N GLU A 81 4.72 -6.93 -4.47
CA GLU A 81 3.46 -7.56 -4.07
C GLU A 81 2.46 -6.53 -3.52
N ALA A 82 2.92 -5.62 -2.66
CA ALA A 82 2.09 -4.54 -2.14
C ALA A 82 1.56 -3.63 -3.27
N ALA A 83 2.40 -3.27 -4.23
CA ALA A 83 2.00 -2.51 -5.40
C ALA A 83 0.93 -3.23 -6.25
N MET A 84 1.06 -4.54 -6.46
CA MET A 84 0.06 -5.34 -7.17
C MET A 84 -1.27 -5.39 -6.43
N LEU A 85 -1.24 -5.53 -5.10
CA LEU A 85 -2.43 -5.51 -4.26
C LEU A 85 -3.15 -4.17 -4.31
N ILE A 86 -2.43 -3.05 -4.16
CA ILE A 86 -3.00 -1.70 -4.28
C ILE A 86 -3.67 -1.54 -5.65
N ARG A 87 -2.99 -1.89 -6.74
CA ARG A 87 -3.55 -1.79 -8.10
C ARG A 87 -4.78 -2.68 -8.31
N SER A 88 -4.87 -3.82 -7.61
CA SER A 88 -6.07 -4.68 -7.64
C SER A 88 -7.24 -4.01 -6.92
N LEU A 89 -6.99 -3.40 -5.78
CA LEU A 89 -8.00 -2.69 -4.99
C LEU A 89 -8.48 -1.42 -5.70
N GLU A 90 -7.57 -0.62 -6.29
CA GLU A 90 -7.94 0.56 -7.09
C GLU A 90 -8.84 0.19 -8.28
N ARG A 91 -8.53 -0.90 -8.98
CA ARG A 91 -9.38 -1.41 -10.08
C ARG A 91 -10.75 -1.81 -9.60
N ARG A 92 -10.84 -2.58 -8.52
CA ARG A 92 -12.13 -2.97 -7.92
C ARG A 92 -12.96 -1.76 -7.51
N ARG A 93 -12.34 -0.73 -6.90
CA ARG A 93 -13.01 0.52 -6.56
C ARG A 93 -13.52 1.26 -7.80
N ALA A 94 -12.69 1.38 -8.84
CA ALA A 94 -13.06 2.06 -10.08
C ALA A 94 -14.23 1.35 -10.78
N ASP A 95 -14.24 0.01 -10.75
CA ASP A 95 -15.34 -0.79 -11.29
C ASP A 95 -16.62 -0.62 -10.45
N ALA A 96 -16.55 -0.71 -9.11
CA ALA A 96 -17.69 -0.48 -8.24
C ALA A 96 -18.30 0.93 -8.43
N ALA A 97 -17.46 1.96 -8.54
CA ALA A 97 -17.90 3.33 -8.78
C ALA A 97 -18.62 3.53 -10.13
N ARG A 98 -18.32 2.69 -11.15
CA ARG A 98 -19.03 2.71 -12.44
C ARG A 98 -20.44 2.13 -12.35
N PHE A 99 -20.69 1.23 -11.40
CA PHE A 99 -21.99 0.57 -11.23
C PHE A 99 -22.91 1.25 -10.20
N THR A 100 -22.41 2.21 -9.43
CA THR A 100 -23.20 3.00 -8.45
C THR A 100 -23.79 4.31 -9.02
N VAL A 101 -23.69 4.57 -10.33
CA VAL A 101 -24.35 5.73 -10.98
C VAL A 101 -25.77 5.34 -11.39
N HIS A 102 -26.71 5.40 -10.46
CA HIS A 102 -28.16 5.31 -10.72
C HIS A 102 -28.88 6.46 -10.00
#